data_AF-A0A2P5K4M1-F1
#
_entry.id   AF-A0A2P5K4M1-F1
#
_cell.length_a   1.000
_cell.length_b   1.000
_cell.length_c   1.000
_cell.angle_alpha   90.00
_cell.angle_beta   90.00
_cell.angle_gamma   90.00
#
_symmetry.space_group_name_H-M   'P 1'
#
loop_
_entity.id
_entity.type
_entity.pdbx_description
1 polymer ?
#
loop_
_entity_poly.entity_id
_entity_poly.type
_entity_poly.pdbx_seq_one_letter_code
_entity_poly.pdbx_strand_id
1 'polypeptide(L)'
;MGALRASELDSYGMIGVGRIYEWYRDGVIESDDEVAVTFHPETLQPLSVPLVNIRATLEYALDRDVIDPSQRDMLLKIARSMYYPDRSYHAMVKKGVEAGVVSVSVQDELIDFFVNNEVDVKRDDALLVIEKIRQLL
;
A
#
# COMPACT_ATOMS: atom_id res chain seq x y z
N MET A 1 -11.76 -1.48 -1.46
CA MET A 1 -12.92 -1.83 -2.31
C MET A 1 -13.65 -0.62 -2.88
N GLY A 2 -13.97 0.43 -2.10
CA GLY A 2 -14.70 1.60 -2.62
C GLY A 2 -14.07 2.26 -3.86
N ALA A 3 -12.76 2.52 -3.84
CA ALA A 3 -12.04 3.09 -4.98
C ALA A 3 -12.13 2.25 -6.27
N LEU A 4 -11.96 0.93 -6.18
CA LEU A 4 -12.11 0.01 -7.31
C LEU A 4 -13.52 0.03 -7.88
N ARG A 5 -14.55 0.01 -7.02
CA ARG A 5 -15.94 0.09 -7.52
C ARG A 5 -16.23 1.44 -8.15
N ALA A 6 -15.67 2.52 -7.61
CA ALA A 6 -15.80 3.84 -8.20
C ALA A 6 -15.17 3.92 -9.60
N SER A 7 -14.00 3.31 -9.84
CA SER A 7 -13.39 3.29 -11.19
C SER A 7 -14.14 2.44 -12.20
N GLU A 8 -14.86 1.39 -11.77
CA GLU A 8 -15.69 0.59 -12.68
C GLU A 8 -17.04 1.24 -13.01
N LEU A 9 -17.48 2.20 -12.19
CA LEU A 9 -18.82 2.77 -12.23
C LEU A 9 -18.84 4.30 -12.41
N ASP A 10 -17.68 4.93 -12.64
CA ASP A 10 -17.57 6.38 -12.85
C ASP A 10 -18.34 6.85 -14.08
N SER A 11 -18.32 6.06 -15.17
CA SER A 11 -19.13 6.28 -16.37
C SER A 11 -20.63 6.17 -16.14
N TYR A 12 -21.05 5.61 -14.99
CA TYR A 12 -22.45 5.44 -14.58
C TYR A 12 -22.86 6.39 -13.45
N GLY A 13 -22.01 7.37 -13.12
CA GLY A 13 -22.33 8.44 -12.17
C GLY A 13 -21.75 8.26 -10.78
N MET A 14 -20.93 7.24 -10.52
CA MET A 14 -20.13 7.23 -9.28
C MET A 14 -19.06 8.32 -9.32
N ILE A 15 -18.85 9.00 -8.22
CA ILE A 15 -17.78 10.01 -8.07
C ILE A 15 -16.63 9.32 -7.35
N GLY A 16 -15.57 8.99 -8.08
CA GLY A 16 -14.34 8.52 -7.49
C GLY A 16 -13.54 9.67 -6.85
N VAL A 17 -12.88 9.35 -5.74
CA VAL A 17 -12.14 10.32 -4.91
C VAL A 17 -10.86 9.65 -4.43
N GLY A 18 -9.76 10.40 -4.50
CA GLY A 18 -8.47 9.98 -3.96
C GLY A 18 -7.59 9.24 -4.94
N ARG A 19 -6.34 9.06 -4.52
CA ARG A 19 -5.24 8.55 -5.33
C ARG A 19 -5.44 7.09 -5.72
N ILE A 20 -6.00 6.27 -4.83
CA ILE A 20 -6.27 4.85 -5.11
C ILE A 20 -7.30 4.72 -6.22
N TYR A 21 -8.33 5.58 -6.24
CA TYR A 21 -9.30 5.60 -7.34
C TYR A 21 -8.64 5.99 -8.66
N GLU A 22 -7.84 7.05 -8.67
CA GLU A 22 -7.09 7.49 -9.86
C GLU A 22 -6.18 6.37 -10.38
N TRP A 23 -5.49 5.65 -9.49
CA TRP A 23 -4.66 4.52 -9.87
C TRP A 23 -5.44 3.37 -10.51
N TYR A 24 -6.64 3.06 -10.02
CA TYR A 24 -7.48 2.07 -10.69
C TYR A 24 -8.00 2.57 -12.04
N ARG A 25 -8.48 3.82 -12.09
CA ARG A 25 -9.00 4.45 -13.33
C ARG A 25 -7.94 4.49 -14.43
N ASP A 26 -6.70 4.82 -14.07
CA ASP A 26 -5.60 5.00 -15.01
C ASP A 26 -4.82 3.70 -15.29
N GLY A 27 -5.24 2.57 -14.69
CA GLY A 27 -4.59 1.26 -14.88
C GLY A 27 -3.22 1.11 -14.23
N VAL A 28 -2.87 2.00 -13.28
CA VAL A 28 -1.64 1.89 -12.48
C VAL A 28 -1.69 0.66 -11.57
N ILE A 29 -2.89 0.35 -11.07
CA ILE A 29 -3.20 -0.86 -10.31
C ILE A 29 -4.51 -1.46 -10.83
N GLU A 30 -4.63 -2.79 -10.80
CA GLU A 30 -5.80 -3.49 -11.35
C GLU A 30 -6.35 -4.58 -10.42
N SER A 31 -5.52 -5.12 -9.52
CA SER A 31 -5.91 -6.22 -8.63
C SER A 31 -6.64 -5.70 -7.39
N ASP A 32 -7.71 -6.38 -6.97
CA ASP A 32 -8.42 -6.11 -5.71
C ASP A 32 -7.53 -6.29 -4.46
N ASP A 33 -6.58 -7.22 -4.53
CA ASP A 33 -5.48 -7.42 -3.58
C ASP A 33 -4.73 -6.14 -3.21
N GLU A 34 -4.68 -5.15 -4.11
CA GLU A 34 -4.00 -3.89 -3.86
C GLU A 34 -4.55 -3.16 -2.62
N VAL A 35 -5.84 -3.32 -2.36
CA VAL A 35 -6.56 -2.67 -1.25
C VAL A 35 -7.05 -3.65 -0.18
N ALA A 36 -6.73 -4.93 -0.30
CA ALA A 36 -7.12 -5.99 0.62
C ALA A 36 -6.31 -5.92 1.93
N VAL A 37 -7.01 -6.09 3.06
CA VAL A 37 -6.43 -6.09 4.41
C VAL A 37 -7.17 -7.11 5.25
N THR A 38 -6.41 -7.87 6.06
CA THR A 38 -6.98 -8.78 7.06
C THR A 38 -7.04 -8.07 8.40
N PHE A 39 -8.11 -8.30 9.17
CA PHE A 39 -8.29 -7.70 10.49
C PHE A 39 -8.47 -8.78 11.56
N HIS A 40 -8.05 -8.47 12.77
CA HIS A 40 -8.39 -9.30 13.92
C HIS A 40 -9.92 -9.25 14.15
N PRO A 41 -10.61 -10.39 14.31
CA PRO A 41 -12.07 -10.45 14.32
C PRO A 41 -12.70 -9.66 15.47
N GLU A 42 -12.01 -9.57 16.61
CA GLU A 42 -12.52 -8.89 17.80
C GLU A 42 -12.05 -7.44 17.94
N THR A 43 -10.74 -7.18 17.79
CA THR A 43 -10.16 -5.84 18.01
C THR A 43 -10.23 -4.95 16.77
N LEU A 44 -10.56 -5.52 15.61
CA LEU A 44 -10.57 -4.85 14.30
C LEU A 44 -9.22 -4.19 13.95
N GLN A 45 -8.13 -4.61 14.59
CA GLN A 45 -6.79 -4.14 14.25
C GLN A 45 -6.35 -4.78 12.93
N PRO A 46 -5.70 -4.00 12.04
CA PRO A 46 -5.14 -4.56 10.81
C PRO A 46 -4.03 -5.55 11.15
N LEU A 47 -4.10 -6.74 10.57
CA LEU A 47 -3.09 -7.80 10.68
C LEU A 47 -2.16 -7.85 9.46
N SER A 48 -2.53 -7.13 8.40
CA SER A 48 -1.73 -7.02 7.18
C SER A 48 -1.70 -5.59 6.65
N VAL A 49 -0.74 -5.30 5.78
CA VAL A 49 -0.57 -4.00 5.14
C VAL A 49 -1.09 -4.09 3.69
N PRO A 50 -1.96 -3.18 3.23
CA PRO A 50 -2.41 -3.20 1.84
C PRO A 50 -1.26 -2.85 0.88
N LEU A 51 -1.26 -3.43 -0.33
CA LEU A 51 -0.16 -3.26 -1.28
C LEU A 51 0.00 -1.80 -1.74
N VAL A 52 -1.09 -1.04 -1.84
CA VAL A 52 -1.03 0.40 -2.14
C VAL A 52 -0.23 1.21 -1.11
N ASN A 53 -0.32 0.85 0.17
CA ASN A 53 0.46 1.51 1.22
C ASN A 53 1.93 1.08 1.09
N ILE A 54 2.21 -0.21 0.89
CA ILE A 54 3.59 -0.67 0.66
C ILE A 54 4.23 0.05 -0.52
N ARG A 55 3.50 0.17 -1.64
CA ARG A 55 3.96 0.89 -2.82
C ARG A 55 4.34 2.34 -2.48
N ALA A 56 3.44 3.07 -1.83
CA ALA A 56 3.68 4.46 -1.46
C ALA A 56 4.83 4.61 -0.45
N THR A 57 4.94 3.70 0.52
CA THR A 57 6.03 3.69 1.50
C THR A 57 7.38 3.37 0.85
N LEU A 58 7.41 2.48 -0.15
CA LEU A 58 8.63 2.20 -0.92
C LEU A 58 9.06 3.39 -1.78
N GLU A 59 8.12 4.11 -2.40
CA GLU A 59 8.44 5.39 -3.07
C GLU A 59 9.02 6.41 -2.08
N TYR A 60 8.41 6.54 -0.91
CA TYR A 60 8.86 7.47 0.13
C TYR A 60 10.27 7.12 0.66
N ALA A 61 10.61 5.84 0.73
CA ALA A 61 11.94 5.36 1.09
C ALA A 61 12.97 5.64 -0.02
N LEU A 62 12.58 5.45 -1.28
CA LEU A 62 13.39 5.79 -2.45
C LEU A 62 13.69 7.29 -2.49
N ASP A 63 12.68 8.14 -2.29
CA ASP A 63 12.80 9.60 -2.26
C ASP A 63 13.72 10.12 -1.12
N ARG A 64 14.03 9.26 -0.15
CA ARG A 64 14.92 9.55 1.00
C ARG A 64 16.28 8.87 0.90
N ASP A 65 16.58 8.24 -0.23
CA ASP A 65 17.81 7.47 -0.45
C ASP A 65 18.02 6.34 0.58
N VAL A 66 16.93 5.84 1.21
CA VAL A 66 16.98 4.71 2.16
C VAL A 66 17.11 3.39 1.41
N ILE A 67 16.54 3.30 0.22
CA ILE A 67 16.66 2.19 -0.71
C ILE A 67 16.94 2.73 -2.11
N ASP A 68 17.58 1.92 -2.94
CA ASP A 68 17.79 2.24 -4.36
C ASP A 68 16.60 1.80 -5.26
N PRO A 69 16.52 2.25 -6.53
CA PRO A 69 15.43 1.88 -7.43
C PRO A 69 15.28 0.37 -7.66
N SER A 70 16.37 -0.39 -7.69
CA SER A 70 16.35 -1.84 -7.85
C SER A 70 15.78 -2.52 -6.60
N GLN A 71 16.14 -2.05 -5.41
CA GLN A 71 15.57 -2.51 -4.15
C GLN A 71 14.08 -2.19 -4.07
N ARG A 72 13.66 -0.99 -4.46
CA ARG A 72 12.25 -0.57 -4.54
C ARG A 72 11.44 -1.55 -5.39
N ASP A 73 11.87 -1.79 -6.62
CA ASP A 73 11.17 -2.67 -7.57
C ASP A 73 11.11 -4.13 -7.06
N MET A 74 12.23 -4.63 -6.54
CA MET A 74 12.32 -6.01 -6.07
C MET A 74 11.52 -6.25 -4.79
N LEU A 75 11.55 -5.32 -3.83
CA LEU A 75 10.75 -5.39 -2.60
C LEU A 75 9.25 -5.30 -2.92
N LEU A 76 8.85 -4.43 -3.85
CA LEU A 76 7.46 -4.36 -4.30
C LEU A 76 7.02 -5.67 -4.95
N LYS A 77 7.87 -6.28 -5.79
CA LYS A 77 7.59 -7.60 -6.40
C LYS A 77 7.45 -8.68 -5.33
N ILE A 78 8.30 -8.66 -4.30
CA ILE A 78 8.22 -9.57 -3.16
C ILE A 78 6.89 -9.39 -2.43
N ALA A 79 6.51 -8.16 -2.07
CA ALA A 79 5.27 -7.87 -1.38
C ALA A 79 4.02 -8.29 -2.19
N ARG A 80 4.04 -8.06 -3.51
CA ARG A 80 2.97 -8.47 -4.42
C ARG A 80 2.84 -10.01 -4.53
N SER A 81 3.93 -10.74 -4.36
CA SER A 81 3.91 -12.21 -4.36
C SER A 81 3.40 -12.83 -3.06
N MET A 82 3.21 -12.02 -2.01
CA MET A 82 2.69 -12.49 -0.73
C MET A 82 1.17 -12.59 -0.76
N TYR A 83 0.67 -13.66 -0.16
CA TYR A 83 -0.75 -13.75 0.17
C TYR A 83 -1.11 -12.61 1.13
N TYR A 84 -2.15 -11.85 0.81
CA TYR A 84 -2.45 -10.58 1.46
C TYR A 84 -2.62 -10.63 2.99
N PRO A 85 -3.11 -11.72 3.63
CA PRO A 85 -3.18 -11.81 5.09
C PRO A 85 -1.82 -11.87 5.76
N ASP A 86 -0.79 -12.36 5.06
CA ASP A 86 0.56 -12.52 5.60
C ASP A 86 1.47 -11.31 5.27
N ARG A 87 0.95 -10.34 4.51
CA ARG A 87 1.70 -9.20 3.98
C ARG A 87 1.99 -8.19 5.09
N SER A 88 3.28 -8.03 5.41
CA SER A 88 3.79 -7.06 6.38
C SER A 88 5.19 -6.56 5.97
N TYR A 89 5.60 -5.40 6.47
CA TYR A 89 6.97 -4.90 6.25
C TYR A 89 8.04 -5.86 6.76
N HIS A 90 7.81 -6.49 7.91
CA HIS A 90 8.68 -7.51 8.47
C HIS A 90 8.86 -8.69 7.51
N ALA A 91 7.76 -9.26 7.02
CA ALA A 91 7.81 -10.37 6.07
C ALA A 91 8.48 -9.96 4.75
N MET A 92 8.17 -8.76 4.24
CA MET A 92 8.72 -8.21 3.00
C MET A 92 10.23 -8.07 3.07
N VAL A 93 10.75 -7.40 4.11
CA VAL A 93 12.19 -7.20 4.27
C VAL A 93 12.91 -8.53 4.50
N LYS A 94 12.35 -9.42 5.33
CA LYS A 94 12.93 -10.74 5.56
C LYS A 94 13.09 -11.54 4.26
N LYS A 95 12.06 -11.58 3.41
CA LYS A 95 12.16 -12.21 2.08
C LYS A 95 13.12 -11.45 1.15
N GLY A 96 13.23 -10.13 1.28
CA GLY A 96 14.22 -9.32 0.58
C GLY A 96 15.65 -9.71 0.93
N VAL A 97 15.92 -10.01 2.19
CA VAL A 97 17.21 -10.53 2.67
C VAL A 97 17.48 -11.93 2.11
N GLU A 98 16.50 -12.84 2.17
CA GLU A 98 16.60 -14.18 1.60
C GLU A 98 16.87 -14.16 0.08
N ALA A 99 16.34 -13.16 -0.62
CA ALA A 99 16.54 -12.95 -2.06
C ALA A 99 17.82 -12.17 -2.41
N GLY A 100 18.61 -11.73 -1.42
CA GLY A 100 19.82 -10.93 -1.63
C GLY A 100 19.58 -9.49 -2.09
N VAL A 101 18.35 -8.99 -1.95
CA VAL A 101 17.96 -7.61 -2.30
C VAL A 101 18.35 -6.64 -1.18
N VAL A 102 18.28 -7.10 0.07
CA VAL A 102 18.59 -6.33 1.27
C VAL A 102 19.75 -7.02 2.01
N SER A 103 20.73 -6.24 2.48
CA SER A 103 21.79 -6.79 3.33
C SER A 103 21.22 -7.16 4.70
N VAL A 104 21.62 -8.31 5.23
CA VAL A 104 21.28 -8.75 6.60
C VAL A 104 21.63 -7.67 7.64
N SER A 105 22.72 -6.91 7.40
CA SER A 105 23.21 -5.90 8.35
C SER A 105 22.26 -4.70 8.54
N VAL A 106 21.37 -4.42 7.57
CA VAL A 106 20.44 -3.28 7.62
C VAL A 106 18.98 -3.73 7.77
N GLN A 107 18.75 -5.03 7.98
CA GLN A 107 17.41 -5.60 8.02
C GLN A 107 16.51 -4.92 9.07
N ASP A 108 16.99 -4.83 10.31
CA ASP A 108 16.19 -4.31 11.42
C ASP A 108 15.94 -2.80 11.27
N GLU A 109 16.96 -2.04 10.87
CA GLU A 109 16.84 -0.60 10.59
C GLU A 109 15.81 -0.33 9.48
N LEU A 110 15.82 -1.14 8.42
CA LEU A 110 14.91 -0.99 7.30
C LEU A 110 13.46 -1.36 7.69
N ILE A 111 13.28 -2.39 8.51
CA ILE A 111 11.97 -2.74 9.08
C ILE A 111 11.45 -1.58 9.93
N ASP A 112 12.27 -1.06 10.84
CA ASP A 112 11.89 0.05 11.71
C ASP A 112 11.56 1.30 10.90
N PHE A 113 12.31 1.58 9.84
CA PHE A 113 12.02 2.68 8.93
C PHE A 113 10.62 2.53 8.33
N PHE A 114 10.31 1.38 7.74
CA PHE A 114 9.01 1.17 7.09
C PHE A 114 7.83 1.19 8.07
N VAL A 115 8.00 0.62 9.26
CA VAL A 115 6.94 0.61 10.29
C VAL A 115 6.65 2.02 10.80
N ASN A 116 7.69 2.84 11.00
CA ASN A 116 7.52 4.20 11.54
C ASN A 116 7.18 5.26 10.48
N ASN A 117 7.35 4.94 9.20
CA ASN A 117 7.13 5.87 8.09
C ASN A 117 6.14 5.33 7.05
N GLU A 118 5.20 4.48 7.46
CA GLU A 118 4.15 4.01 6.55
C GLU A 118 3.38 5.20 5.95
N VAL A 119 3.26 5.19 4.62
CA VAL A 119 2.40 6.12 3.87
C VAL A 119 1.04 5.47 3.70
N ASP A 120 0.08 5.84 4.56
CA ASP A 120 -1.27 5.28 4.57
C ASP A 120 -2.20 5.99 3.56
N VAL A 121 -2.01 5.69 2.28
CA VAL A 121 -2.83 6.24 1.17
C VAL A 121 -4.31 5.92 1.39
N LYS A 122 -4.62 4.76 1.99
CA LYS A 122 -6.00 4.34 2.24
C LYS A 122 -6.68 5.26 3.26
N ARG A 123 -5.97 5.67 4.31
CA ARG A 123 -6.45 6.65 5.27
C ARG A 123 -6.59 8.04 4.66
N ASP A 124 -5.60 8.48 3.90
CA ASP A 124 -5.62 9.80 3.25
C ASP A 124 -6.81 9.93 2.29
N ASP A 125 -7.05 8.91 1.45
CA ASP A 125 -8.21 8.87 0.56
C ASP A 125 -9.54 8.83 1.33
N ALA A 126 -9.60 8.12 2.45
CA ALA A 126 -10.81 8.09 3.29
C ALA A 126 -11.12 9.46 3.89
N LEU A 127 -10.10 10.21 4.32
CA LEU A 127 -10.27 11.59 4.80
C LEU A 127 -10.73 12.51 3.65
N LEU A 128 -10.13 12.39 2.48
CA LEU A 128 -10.52 13.18 1.30
C LEU A 128 -11.98 12.93 0.89
N VAL A 129 -12.46 11.69 1.01
CA VAL A 129 -13.88 11.37 0.78
C VAL A 129 -14.80 12.13 1.74
N ILE A 130 -14.45 12.20 3.04
CA ILE A 130 -15.25 12.94 4.04
C ILE A 130 -15.30 14.43 3.67
N GLU A 131 -14.16 15.01 3.29
CA GLU A 131 -14.10 16.41 2.84
C GLU A 131 -14.94 16.63 1.59
N LYS A 132 -14.88 15.71 0.62
CA LYS A 132 -15.66 15.79 -0.61
C LYS A 132 -17.17 15.74 -0.33
N ILE A 133 -17.61 14.86 0.57
CA ILE A 133 -19.02 14.76 0.98
C ILE A 133 -19.51 16.08 1.58
N ARG A 134 -18.69 16.72 2.43
CA ARG A 134 -19.04 18.03 3.03
C ARG A 134 -19.21 19.16 2.01
N GLN A 135 -18.60 19.06 0.84
CA GLN A 135 -18.77 20.05 -0.23
C GLN A 135 -20.03 19.82 -1.09
N LEU A 136 -20.62 18.62 -1.00
CA LEU A 136 -21.80 18.22 -1.78
C LEU A 136 -23.11 18.36 -0.99
N LEU A 137 -23.03 18.55 0.32
CA LEU A 137 -24.16 18.83 1.23
C LEU A 137 -24.31 20.33 1.44
#